data_AF-A0AA35WAG5-F1
#
_entry.id   AF-A0AA35WAG5-F1
#
_cell.length_a   1.000
_cell.length_b   1.000
_cell.length_c   1.000
_cell.angle_alpha   90.00
_cell.angle_beta   90.00
_cell.angle_gamma   90.00
#
_symmetry.space_group_name_H-M   'P 1'
#
loop_
_entity.id
_entity.type
_entity.pdbx_description
1 polymer ?
#
loop_
_entity_poly.entity_id
_entity_poly.type
_entity_poly.pdbx_seq_one_letter_code
_entity_poly.pdbx_strand_id
1 'polypeptide(L)'
;MEHVHRGNGCLVVLPGTHKGSLQPHEYPKWEGGVNKMYHGIQNYDHSMPRQHLEMQAGDTVFFHPLLIHGSGTNRTSGFRKAISCHFASSHCQYIDVEGTSQQNIADEIVELAHKRLGPDVKFTFQDTWKIRGVCVQGERDTL
;
A
#
# COMPACT_ATOMS: atom_id res chain seq x y z
N MET A 1 5.31 0.38 -17.53
CA MET A 1 4.60 0.23 -18.82
C MET A 1 4.97 1.31 -19.83
N GLU A 2 5.81 2.27 -19.45
CA GLU A 2 6.33 3.37 -20.25
C GLU A 2 7.62 3.83 -19.55
N HIS A 3 8.36 4.79 -20.11
CA HIS A 3 9.48 5.40 -19.39
C HIS A 3 8.96 6.26 -18.23
N VAL A 4 9.48 6.02 -17.03
CA VAL A 4 9.13 6.74 -15.81
C VAL A 4 10.38 7.46 -15.29
N HIS A 5 10.26 8.75 -15.05
CA HIS A 5 11.34 9.62 -14.61
C HIS A 5 10.84 10.62 -13.56
N ARG A 6 11.74 11.42 -12.99
CA ARG A 6 11.38 12.36 -11.92
C ARG A 6 10.29 13.36 -12.32
N GLY A 7 10.26 13.76 -13.59
CA GLY A 7 9.30 14.73 -14.12
C GLY A 7 7.86 14.20 -14.21
N ASN A 8 7.69 12.92 -14.53
CA ASN A 8 6.36 12.28 -14.66
C ASN A 8 5.94 11.48 -13.40
N GLY A 9 6.64 11.68 -12.28
CA GLY A 9 6.25 11.14 -10.98
C GLY A 9 6.72 9.72 -10.73
N CYS A 10 8.02 9.45 -10.90
CA CYS A 10 8.62 8.17 -10.54
C CYS A 10 8.43 7.80 -9.06
N LEU A 11 8.62 6.51 -8.75
CA LEU A 11 8.63 6.06 -7.37
C LEU A 11 9.82 6.69 -6.63
N VAL A 12 9.58 7.11 -5.40
CA VAL A 12 10.57 7.64 -4.48
C VAL A 12 10.62 6.71 -3.28
N VAL A 13 11.82 6.29 -2.90
CA VAL A 13 12.03 5.40 -1.75
C VAL A 13 13.00 6.03 -0.77
N LEU A 14 12.89 5.62 0.50
CA LEU A 14 13.85 5.95 1.55
C LEU A 14 14.66 4.69 1.87
N PRO A 15 15.88 4.54 1.32
CA PRO A 15 16.67 3.32 1.49
C PRO A 15 16.90 2.97 2.96
N GLY A 16 16.86 1.67 3.27
CA GLY A 16 17.09 1.15 4.62
C GLY A 16 15.88 1.17 5.57
N THR A 17 14.83 1.95 5.29
CA THR A 17 13.65 2.06 6.18
C THR A 17 12.89 0.76 6.38
N HIS A 18 13.02 -0.21 5.46
CA HIS A 18 12.44 -1.54 5.58
C HIS A 18 12.95 -2.35 6.79
N LYS A 19 14.06 -1.93 7.42
CA LYS A 19 14.61 -2.55 8.64
C LYS A 19 14.00 -1.99 9.93
N GLY A 20 13.19 -0.94 9.83
CA GLY A 20 12.48 -0.35 10.97
C GLY A 20 11.17 -1.08 11.28
N SER A 21 10.35 -0.48 12.13
CA SER A 21 8.99 -0.94 12.43
C SER A 21 7.96 -0.35 11.46
N LEU A 22 6.78 -0.96 11.42
CA LEU A 22 5.61 -0.35 10.78
C LEU A 22 5.31 1.00 11.44
N GLN A 23 5.28 2.05 10.63
CA GLN A 23 4.94 3.39 11.10
C GLN A 23 3.42 3.57 11.13
N PRO A 24 2.88 4.33 12.10
CA PRO A 24 1.48 4.73 12.08
C PRO A 24 1.15 5.52 10.82
N HIS A 25 0.01 5.18 10.20
CA HIS A 25 -0.52 5.90 9.06
C HIS A 25 -1.84 6.55 9.43
N GLU A 26 -1.98 7.82 9.09
CA GLU A 26 -3.19 8.60 9.31
C GLU A 26 -3.59 9.34 8.04
N TYR A 27 -4.81 9.86 8.03
CA TYR A 27 -5.26 10.76 6.98
C TYR A 27 -4.44 12.06 7.00
N PRO A 28 -3.83 12.45 5.86
CA PRO A 28 -3.15 13.73 5.76
C PRO A 28 -4.11 14.89 6.03
N LYS A 29 -3.63 15.89 6.79
CA LYS A 29 -4.38 17.12 7.12
C LYS A 29 -4.28 18.15 6.00
N TRP A 30 -4.66 17.76 4.78
CA TRP A 30 -4.61 18.63 3.60
C TRP A 30 -5.87 19.46 3.44
N GLU A 31 -5.71 20.71 2.99
CA GLU A 31 -6.83 21.61 2.70
C GLU A 31 -7.63 21.07 1.50
N GLY A 32 -8.95 20.96 1.64
CA GLY A 32 -9.83 20.33 0.64
C GLY A 32 -10.09 18.82 0.83
N GLY A 33 -9.48 18.21 1.85
CA GLY A 33 -9.66 16.79 2.16
C GLY A 33 -8.80 15.87 1.28
N VAL A 34 -8.85 14.58 1.60
CA VAL A 34 -8.11 13.52 0.92
C VAL A 34 -9.08 12.41 0.53
N ASN A 35 -8.74 11.66 -0.52
CA ASN A 35 -9.55 10.52 -0.94
C ASN A 35 -9.68 9.51 0.21
N LYS A 36 -10.85 8.89 0.34
CA LYS A 36 -11.06 7.77 1.26
C LYS A 36 -10.00 6.68 0.99
N MET A 37 -9.47 6.04 2.03
CA MET A 37 -8.31 5.14 2.01
C MET A 37 -6.94 5.77 1.68
N TYR A 38 -6.82 7.11 1.62
CA TYR A 38 -5.53 7.78 1.42
C TYR A 38 -4.84 8.07 2.76
N HIS A 39 -4.11 7.07 3.25
CA HIS A 39 -3.35 7.13 4.51
C HIS A 39 -1.87 7.39 4.24
N GLY A 40 -1.21 8.17 5.10
CA GLY A 40 0.21 8.49 5.00
C GLY A 40 0.92 8.54 6.36
N ILE A 41 2.23 8.32 6.33
CA ILE A 41 3.10 8.45 7.50
C ILE A 41 3.22 9.93 7.85
N GLN A 42 2.78 10.32 9.05
CA GLN A 42 2.80 11.72 9.48
C GLN A 42 4.18 12.16 9.97
N ASN A 43 4.92 11.24 10.60
CA ASN A 43 6.16 11.55 11.31
C ASN A 43 7.30 10.66 10.81
N TYR A 44 7.88 10.99 9.66
CA TYR A 44 9.16 10.42 9.22
C TYR A 44 10.21 11.52 9.11
N ASP A 45 11.49 11.16 9.24
CA ASP A 45 12.58 12.12 9.09
C ASP A 45 12.73 12.55 7.63
N HIS A 46 12.35 13.81 7.35
CA HIS A 46 12.40 14.39 6.01
C HIS A 46 13.84 14.61 5.51
N SER A 47 14.85 14.57 6.38
CA SER A 47 16.26 14.68 6.01
C SER A 47 16.83 13.38 5.45
N MET A 48 16.12 12.25 5.62
CA MET A 48 16.54 10.96 5.07
C MET A 48 16.75 11.05 3.54
N PRO A 49 17.86 10.49 3.02
CA PRO A 49 18.16 10.55 1.60
C PRO A 49 17.08 9.81 0.80
N ARG A 50 16.50 10.51 -0.17
CA ARG A 50 15.47 9.96 -1.07
C ARG A 50 16.11 9.49 -2.35
N GLN A 51 15.77 8.27 -2.78
CA GLN A 51 16.15 7.76 -4.08
C GLN A 51 14.96 7.82 -5.03
N HIS A 52 15.13 8.52 -6.15
CA HIS A 52 14.19 8.49 -7.28
C HIS A 52 14.51 7.27 -8.15
N LEU A 53 13.51 6.44 -8.40
CA LEU A 53 13.64 5.23 -9.21
C LEU A 53 13.13 5.52 -10.63
N GLU A 54 14.01 6.08 -11.47
CA GLU A 54 13.73 6.21 -12.90
C GLU A 54 13.88 4.85 -13.58
N MET A 55 12.93 4.51 -14.43
CA MET A 55 12.75 3.17 -14.98
C MET A 55 12.34 3.23 -16.44
N GLN A 56 12.80 2.30 -17.24
CA GLN A 56 12.35 2.08 -18.62
C GLN A 56 11.12 1.18 -18.66
N ALA A 57 10.48 1.12 -19.83
CA ALA A 57 9.38 0.19 -20.04
C ALA A 57 9.88 -1.26 -19.93
N GLY A 58 9.32 -2.01 -18.98
CA GLY A 58 9.70 -3.41 -18.71
C GLY A 58 10.57 -3.58 -17.46
N ASP A 59 11.21 -2.51 -16.99
CA ASP A 59 11.95 -2.54 -15.73
C ASP A 59 11.01 -2.88 -14.57
N THR A 60 11.53 -3.63 -13.60
CA THR A 60 10.78 -4.08 -12.42
C THR A 60 11.61 -3.81 -11.17
N VAL A 61 10.96 -3.26 -10.14
CA VAL A 61 11.55 -3.08 -8.81
C VAL A 61 10.86 -4.01 -7.82
N PHE A 62 11.65 -4.69 -7.00
CA PHE A 62 11.18 -5.51 -5.89
C PHE A 62 11.57 -4.82 -4.58
N PHE A 63 10.62 -4.68 -3.65
CA PHE A 63 10.90 -4.07 -2.35
C PHE A 63 10.00 -4.62 -1.24
N HIS A 64 10.50 -4.48 0.00
CA HIS A 64 9.86 -4.99 1.21
C HIS A 64 8.65 -4.12 1.64
N PRO A 65 7.59 -4.69 2.26
CA PRO A 65 6.40 -3.95 2.67
C PRO A 65 6.64 -2.77 3.62
N LEU A 66 7.73 -2.82 4.42
CA LEU A 66 8.11 -1.74 5.35
C LEU A 66 8.97 -0.64 4.71
N LEU A 67 9.35 -0.76 3.43
CA LEU A 67 10.10 0.31 2.77
C LEU A 67 9.19 1.54 2.63
N ILE A 68 9.58 2.66 3.25
CA ILE A 68 8.87 3.93 3.06
C ILE A 68 9.05 4.36 1.60
N HIS A 69 7.94 4.53 0.90
CA HIS A 69 7.90 4.90 -0.50
C HIS A 69 6.68 5.78 -0.83
N GLY A 70 6.76 6.49 -1.95
CA GLY A 70 5.66 7.29 -2.47
C GLY A 70 5.90 7.70 -3.93
N SER A 71 4.86 8.08 -4.66
CA SER A 71 5.02 8.60 -6.02
C SER A 71 5.37 10.09 -5.98
N GLY A 72 6.34 10.51 -6.79
CA GLY A 72 6.57 11.93 -7.03
C GLY A 72 5.37 12.60 -7.71
N THR A 73 5.24 13.91 -7.57
CA THR A 73 4.23 14.69 -8.32
C THR A 73 4.51 14.59 -9.82
N ASN A 74 3.54 14.11 -10.59
CA ASN A 74 3.60 14.17 -12.05
C ASN A 74 3.38 15.62 -12.50
N ARG A 75 4.41 16.23 -13.09
CA ARG A 75 4.40 17.63 -13.56
C ARG A 75 4.20 17.73 -15.08
N THR A 76 3.95 16.62 -15.74
CA THR A 76 3.67 16.55 -17.18
C THR A 76 2.16 16.57 -17.43
N SER A 77 1.76 16.75 -18.69
CA SER A 77 0.35 16.67 -19.10
C SER A 77 -0.16 15.24 -19.30
N GLY A 78 0.73 14.23 -19.28
CA GLY A 78 0.41 12.83 -19.57
C GLY A 78 0.05 12.02 -18.32
N PHE A 79 -0.63 10.89 -18.53
CA PHE A 79 -0.89 9.89 -17.49
C PHE A 79 0.22 8.83 -17.46
N ARG A 80 0.91 8.73 -16.32
CA ARG A 80 1.95 7.73 -16.06
C ARG A 80 1.36 6.40 -15.60
N LYS A 81 1.71 5.30 -16.27
CA LYS A 81 1.17 3.94 -16.00
C LYS A 81 2.20 3.00 -15.36
N ALA A 82 1.76 2.26 -14.35
CA ALA A 82 2.46 1.10 -13.81
C ALA A 82 1.46 0.04 -13.36
N ILE A 83 1.95 -1.18 -13.26
CA ILE A 83 1.25 -2.32 -12.67
C ILE A 83 2.07 -2.79 -11.46
N SER A 84 1.40 -3.23 -10.41
CA SER A 84 2.04 -3.77 -9.21
C SER A 84 1.27 -4.97 -8.68
N CYS A 85 1.99 -5.85 -7.99
CA CYS A 85 1.44 -6.99 -7.28
C CYS A 85 2.18 -7.13 -5.94
N HIS A 86 1.46 -7.52 -4.89
CA HIS A 86 2.04 -7.88 -3.61
C HIS A 86 1.94 -9.39 -3.45
N PHE A 87 3.08 -10.05 -3.25
CA PHE A 87 3.16 -11.50 -3.04
C PHE A 87 3.45 -11.78 -1.56
N ALA A 88 2.91 -12.89 -1.06
CA ALA A 88 3.20 -13.44 0.24
C ALA A 88 3.38 -14.95 0.12
N SER A 89 4.17 -15.54 1.01
CA SER A 89 4.24 -17.01 1.14
C SER A 89 2.87 -17.55 1.55
N SER A 90 2.47 -18.72 1.03
CA SER A 90 1.24 -19.38 1.46
C SER A 90 1.24 -19.72 2.96
N HIS A 91 2.41 -19.81 3.59
CA HIS A 91 2.60 -20.05 5.03
C HIS A 91 2.44 -18.81 5.91
N CYS A 92 2.13 -17.63 5.33
CA CYS A 92 1.84 -16.43 6.12
C CYS A 92 0.48 -16.56 6.82
N GLN A 93 0.28 -15.79 7.89
CA GLN A 93 -0.93 -15.84 8.68
C GLN A 93 -1.62 -14.47 8.72
N TYR A 94 -2.94 -14.50 8.83
CA TYR A 94 -3.70 -13.30 9.17
C TYR A 94 -3.53 -13.00 10.66
N ILE A 95 -3.16 -11.76 10.97
CA ILE A 95 -3.10 -11.28 12.34
C ILE A 95 -4.41 -10.57 12.71
N ASP A 96 -4.70 -10.55 14.00
CA ASP A 96 -5.67 -9.61 14.55
C ASP A 96 -5.02 -8.22 14.61
N VAL A 97 -5.79 -7.21 14.20
CA VAL A 97 -5.36 -5.81 14.16
C VAL A 97 -6.09 -4.96 15.20
N GLU A 98 -6.96 -5.55 16.02
CA GLU A 98 -7.63 -4.89 17.13
C GLU A 98 -6.63 -4.24 18.09
N GLY A 99 -6.82 -2.94 18.35
CA GLY A 99 -5.93 -2.15 19.21
C GLY A 99 -4.54 -1.85 18.63
N THR A 100 -4.27 -2.22 17.37
CA THR A 100 -2.98 -1.92 16.70
C THR A 100 -3.06 -0.62 15.90
N SER A 101 -1.92 -0.18 15.35
CA SER A 101 -1.87 0.96 14.41
C SER A 101 -2.61 0.72 13.09
N GLN A 102 -3.09 -0.51 12.84
CA GLN A 102 -3.85 -0.87 11.63
C GLN A 102 -5.36 -0.98 11.89
N GLN A 103 -5.85 -0.72 13.11
CA GLN A 103 -7.29 -0.79 13.41
C GLN A 103 -8.12 0.09 12.47
N ASN A 104 -7.63 1.31 12.20
CA ASN A 104 -8.32 2.28 11.36
C ASN A 104 -8.65 1.76 9.95
N ILE A 105 -7.73 1.03 9.31
CA ILE A 105 -7.97 0.47 7.97
C ILE A 105 -8.91 -0.73 8.03
N ALA A 106 -8.90 -1.48 9.15
CA ALA A 106 -9.80 -2.60 9.33
C ALA A 106 -11.26 -2.13 9.45
N ASP A 107 -11.50 -1.13 10.30
CA ASP A 107 -12.82 -0.51 10.46
C ASP A 107 -13.33 0.05 9.13
N GLU A 108 -12.46 0.72 8.38
CA GLU A 108 -12.82 1.31 7.10
C GLU A 108 -13.20 0.28 6.04
N ILE A 109 -12.46 -0.84 5.97
CA ILE A 109 -12.77 -1.94 5.04
C ILE A 109 -14.09 -2.63 5.43
N VAL A 110 -14.30 -2.89 6.72
CA VAL A 110 -15.55 -3.50 7.21
C VAL A 110 -16.74 -2.59 6.93
N GLU A 111 -16.61 -1.28 7.14
CA GLU A 111 -17.64 -0.30 6.80
C GLU A 111 -18.00 -0.33 5.30
N LEU A 112 -16.99 -0.42 4.43
CA LEU A 112 -17.21 -0.53 2.98
C LEU A 112 -17.89 -1.86 2.60
N ALA A 113 -17.55 -2.95 3.27
CA ALA A 113 -18.20 -4.24 3.06
C ALA A 113 -19.68 -4.20 3.46
N HIS A 114 -20.01 -3.65 4.63
CA HIS A 114 -21.40 -3.49 5.06
C HIS A 114 -22.21 -2.59 4.12
N LYS A 115 -21.61 -1.52 3.58
CA LYS A 115 -22.28 -0.67 2.57
C LYS A 115 -22.59 -1.42 1.28
N ARG A 116 -21.79 -2.42 0.92
CA ARG A 116 -21.94 -3.18 -0.34
C ARG A 116 -22.80 -4.43 -0.19
N LEU A 117 -22.69 -5.13 0.94
CA LEU A 117 -23.29 -6.44 1.16
C LEU A 117 -24.52 -6.40 2.07
N GLY A 118 -24.74 -5.29 2.78
CA GLY A 118 -25.78 -5.12 3.79
C GLY A 118 -25.22 -5.17 5.22
N PRO A 119 -25.84 -4.47 6.18
CA PRO A 119 -25.33 -4.34 7.55
C PRO A 119 -25.42 -5.62 8.38
N ASP A 120 -26.29 -6.57 8.01
CA ASP A 120 -26.49 -7.83 8.75
C ASP A 120 -25.44 -8.91 8.38
N VAL A 121 -24.60 -8.65 7.38
CA VAL A 121 -23.57 -9.59 6.93
C VAL A 121 -22.43 -9.60 7.93
N LYS A 122 -22.16 -10.76 8.53
CA LYS A 122 -20.95 -10.98 9.31
C LYS A 122 -19.74 -11.01 8.37
N PHE A 123 -18.92 -9.97 8.41
CA PHE A 123 -17.76 -9.83 7.55
C PHE A 123 -16.57 -9.29 8.36
N THR A 124 -15.46 -10.02 8.34
CA THR A 124 -14.23 -9.62 9.04
C THR A 124 -13.22 -8.96 8.10
N PHE A 125 -12.24 -8.25 8.66
CA PHE A 125 -11.13 -7.69 7.89
C PHE A 125 -10.38 -8.79 7.13
N GLN A 126 -10.17 -9.95 7.76
CA GLN A 126 -9.46 -11.08 7.17
C GLN A 126 -10.22 -11.69 5.99
N ASP A 127 -11.55 -11.73 6.02
CA ASP A 127 -12.37 -12.26 4.92
C ASP A 127 -12.14 -11.51 3.60
N THR A 128 -11.94 -10.19 3.67
CA THR A 128 -11.56 -9.36 2.50
C THR A 128 -10.37 -9.95 1.76
N TRP A 129 -9.33 -10.34 2.52
CA TRP A 129 -8.08 -10.81 1.94
C TRP A 129 -8.18 -12.27 1.52
N LYS A 130 -8.90 -13.12 2.26
CA LYS A 130 -9.13 -14.54 1.91
C LYS A 130 -9.84 -14.72 0.58
N ILE A 131 -10.83 -13.84 0.30
CA ILE A 131 -11.61 -13.85 -0.95
C ILE A 131 -10.78 -13.30 -2.12
N ARG A 132 -9.91 -12.32 -1.87
CA ARG A 132 -9.09 -11.69 -2.91
C ARG A 132 -7.77 -12.41 -3.21
N GLY A 133 -7.29 -13.22 -2.26
CA GLY A 133 -6.06 -13.99 -2.39
C GLY A 133 -6.20 -15.08 -3.46
N VAL A 134 -5.16 -15.24 -4.28
CA VAL A 134 -5.09 -16.26 -5.33
C VAL A 134 -3.78 -17.01 -5.18
N CYS A 135 -3.83 -18.35 -5.18
CA CYS A 135 -2.63 -19.17 -5.26
C CYS A 135 -2.06 -19.04 -6.68
N VAL A 136 -0.94 -18.34 -6.82
CA VAL A 136 -0.30 -18.10 -8.12
C VAL A 136 0.66 -19.23 -8.48
N GLN A 137 1.30 -19.85 -7.49
CA GLN A 137 2.22 -20.97 -7.67
C GLN A 137 2.38 -21.77 -6.38
N GLY A 138 2.54 -23.10 -6.51
CA GLY A 138 2.62 -24.02 -5.37
C GLY A 138 1.24 -24.43 -4.87
N GLU A 139 1.12 -24.64 -3.56
CA GLU A 139 -0.12 -25.03 -2.91
C GLU A 139 -0.63 -23.91 -1.98
N ARG A 140 -1.95 -23.85 -1.82
CA ARG A 140 -2.58 -22.99 -0.83
C ARG A 140 -2.43 -23.63 0.55
N ASP A 141 -1.99 -22.85 1.52
CA ASP A 141 -1.81 -23.30 2.91
C ASP A 141 -2.59 -22.37 3.86
N THR A 142 -1.91 -21.54 4.66
CA THR A 142 -2.55 -20.70 5.67
C THR A 142 -3.17 -19.41 5.12
N LEU A 143 -2.72 -18.90 3.95
CA LEU A 143 -3.36 -17.78 3.21
C LEU A 143 -4.34 -18.24 2.13
#